data_AF-A0A8H7CNL1-F1
#
_entry.id   AF-A0A8H7CNL1-F1
#
_cell.length_a   1.000
_cell.length_b   1.000
_cell.length_c   1.000
_cell.angle_alpha   90.00
_cell.angle_beta   90.00
_cell.angle_gamma   90.00
#
_symmetry.space_group_name_H-M   'P 1'
#
loop_
_entity.id
_entity.type
_entity.pdbx_description
1 polymer ?
#
loop_
_entity_poly.entity_id
_entity_poly.type
_entity_poly.pdbx_seq_one_letter_code
_entity_poly.pdbx_strand_id
1 'polypeptide(L)'
;MPRHPPLDPGVPPRKRSSFCRLCLSTCFVLFGFFVAVAIYGVANALFQMTQFSHSRVFQNQTLNEVKDRAAVVRPLVDGKQTFDIAVSVWAASAGIDDGKSEFDVSETPLFSDIVFQELHLVDKHISVNLTYQLPISIFQRLILKENDLRASFVLIPTVPSLVNQITNFSTWRPETLKISSVRSWPFPLGAADHGPQSIADRALDSFGISMPMLEFHEFGSKCTKSEPILETDSADEVALSDGNNEDDEEYYEEQEQVQKDTTGEPPGVSDISKYPEHASKRHPFVVTRYVVQLWDAP
;
A
#
# COMPACT_ATOMS: atom_id res chain seq x y z
N MET A 1 -80.43 36.30 -50.16
CA MET A 1 -80.04 34.98 -49.63
C MET A 1 -78.52 34.87 -49.64
N PRO A 2 -77.91 34.36 -48.56
CA PRO A 2 -76.49 34.54 -48.25
C PRO A 2 -75.61 33.54 -49.01
N ARG A 3 -74.42 33.98 -49.45
CA ARG A 3 -73.38 33.12 -50.01
C ARG A 3 -72.71 32.33 -48.90
N HIS A 4 -72.71 31.01 -49.01
CA HIS A 4 -72.01 30.11 -48.09
C HIS A 4 -70.48 30.34 -48.16
N PRO A 5 -69.77 30.27 -47.01
CA PRO A 5 -68.32 30.39 -46.97
C PRO A 5 -67.64 29.17 -47.63
N PRO A 6 -66.45 29.36 -48.23
CA PRO A 6 -65.71 28.28 -48.88
C PRO A 6 -65.22 27.23 -47.87
N LEU A 7 -65.38 25.97 -48.23
CA LEU A 7 -65.00 24.79 -47.45
C LEU A 7 -63.49 24.75 -47.21
N ASP A 8 -63.15 24.42 -45.96
CA ASP A 8 -61.83 24.24 -45.36
C ASP A 8 -60.85 23.44 -46.25
N PRO A 9 -59.63 23.94 -46.55
CA PRO A 9 -58.65 23.18 -47.30
C PRO A 9 -58.12 22.05 -46.42
N GLY A 10 -58.40 20.81 -46.82
CA GLY A 10 -58.12 19.60 -46.06
C GLY A 10 -56.67 19.44 -45.57
N VAL A 11 -56.53 18.52 -44.60
CA VAL A 11 -55.32 18.16 -43.85
C VAL A 11 -54.08 18.04 -44.76
N PRO A 12 -52.95 18.70 -44.43
CA PRO A 12 -51.74 18.64 -45.25
C PRO A 12 -51.19 17.21 -45.31
N PRO A 13 -50.63 16.79 -46.45
CA PRO A 13 -50.12 15.43 -46.62
C PRO A 13 -48.98 15.14 -45.62
N ARG A 14 -49.13 14.04 -44.88
CA ARG A 14 -48.15 13.53 -43.92
C ARG A 14 -46.83 13.26 -44.64
N LYS A 15 -45.78 14.03 -44.32
CA LYS A 15 -44.40 13.83 -44.83
C LYS A 15 -43.99 12.38 -44.59
N ARG A 16 -43.84 11.59 -45.67
CA ARG A 16 -43.28 10.23 -45.62
C ARG A 16 -41.86 10.34 -45.06
N SER A 17 -41.66 9.93 -43.81
CA SER A 17 -40.33 9.84 -43.23
C SER A 17 -39.54 8.80 -44.04
N SER A 18 -38.42 9.25 -44.60
CA SER A 18 -37.53 8.41 -45.39
C SER A 18 -36.87 7.39 -44.45
N PHE A 19 -37.41 6.17 -44.44
CA PHE A 19 -36.92 5.00 -43.72
C PHE A 19 -35.41 4.76 -43.95
N CYS A 20 -34.87 5.24 -45.08
CA CYS A 20 -33.45 5.18 -45.42
C CYS A 20 -32.54 6.03 -44.51
N ARG A 21 -33.03 7.18 -44.00
CA ARG A 21 -32.21 8.03 -43.10
C ARG A 21 -32.01 7.41 -41.72
N LEU A 22 -32.98 6.65 -41.23
CA LEU A 22 -32.89 5.95 -39.95
C LEU A 22 -31.87 4.80 -40.05
N CYS A 23 -31.93 3.99 -41.11
CA CYS A 23 -30.95 2.91 -41.33
C CYS A 23 -29.51 3.44 -41.42
N LEU A 24 -29.28 4.52 -42.19
CA LEU A 24 -27.95 5.11 -42.30
C LEU A 24 -27.44 5.59 -40.93
N SER A 25 -28.28 6.26 -40.14
CA SER A 25 -27.91 6.70 -38.79
C SER A 25 -27.53 5.54 -37.88
N THR A 26 -28.27 4.43 -37.91
CA THR A 26 -27.95 3.24 -37.09
C THR A 26 -26.62 2.60 -37.49
N CYS A 27 -26.29 2.55 -38.79
CA CYS A 27 -25.00 2.03 -39.26
C CYS A 27 -23.81 2.87 -38.77
N PHE A 28 -23.93 4.20 -38.75
CA PHE A 28 -22.87 5.08 -38.25
C PHE A 28 -22.62 4.91 -36.74
N VAL A 29 -23.68 4.75 -35.95
CA VAL A 29 -23.56 4.53 -34.50
C VAL A 29 -22.87 3.19 -34.21
N LEU A 30 -23.27 2.12 -34.91
CA LEU A 30 -22.63 0.81 -34.76
C LEU A 30 -21.16 0.85 -35.17
N PHE A 31 -20.84 1.51 -36.30
CA PHE A 31 -19.46 1.66 -36.74
C PHE A 31 -18.61 2.43 -35.72
N GLY A 32 -19.11 3.54 -35.18
CA GLY A 32 -18.44 4.30 -34.12
C GLY A 32 -18.18 3.47 -32.87
N PHE A 33 -19.13 2.64 -32.46
CA PHE A 33 -18.98 1.73 -31.32
C PHE A 33 -17.86 0.69 -31.57
N PHE A 34 -17.82 0.07 -32.76
CA PHE A 34 -16.76 -0.88 -33.12
C PHE A 34 -15.38 -0.23 -33.12
N VAL A 35 -15.26 0.99 -33.64
CA VAL A 35 -14.00 1.75 -33.62
C VAL A 35 -13.55 2.04 -32.19
N ALA A 36 -14.46 2.45 -31.31
CA ALA A 36 -14.14 2.72 -29.91
C ALA A 36 -13.63 1.46 -29.18
N VAL A 37 -14.28 0.30 -29.39
CA VAL A 37 -13.85 -0.98 -28.81
C VAL A 37 -12.46 -1.39 -29.33
N ALA A 38 -12.18 -1.20 -30.62
CA ALA A 38 -10.87 -1.49 -31.19
C ALA A 38 -9.78 -0.59 -30.61
N ILE A 39 -10.03 0.72 -30.50
CA ILE A 39 -9.09 1.67 -29.89
C ILE A 39 -8.82 1.30 -28.43
N TYR A 40 -9.87 0.97 -27.66
CA TYR A 40 -9.72 0.54 -26.27
C TYR A 40 -8.88 -0.74 -26.13
N GLY A 41 -9.10 -1.73 -27.00
CA GLY A 41 -8.32 -2.97 -27.00
C GLY A 41 -6.83 -2.73 -27.29
N VAL A 42 -6.52 -1.88 -28.27
CA VAL A 42 -5.14 -1.51 -28.60
C VAL A 42 -4.48 -0.72 -27.47
N ALA A 43 -5.20 0.24 -26.87
CA ALA A 43 -4.71 1.02 -25.75
C ALA A 43 -4.42 0.14 -24.53
N ASN A 44 -5.31 -0.80 -24.20
CA ASN A 44 -5.11 -1.73 -23.10
C ASN A 44 -3.91 -2.67 -23.35
N ALA A 45 -3.73 -3.16 -24.58
CA ALA A 45 -2.56 -3.97 -24.94
C ALA A 45 -1.24 -3.19 -24.82
N LEU A 46 -1.21 -1.94 -25.28
CA LEU A 46 -0.05 -1.06 -25.14
C LEU A 46 0.24 -0.73 -23.67
N PHE A 47 -0.79 -0.45 -22.88
CA PHE A 47 -0.64 -0.18 -21.44
C PHE A 47 -0.08 -1.39 -20.69
N GLN A 48 -0.56 -2.60 -21.01
CA GLN A 48 -0.01 -3.83 -20.46
C GLN A 48 1.45 -4.05 -20.87
N MET A 49 1.85 -3.69 -22.10
CA MET A 49 3.25 -3.77 -22.51
C MET A 49 4.16 -2.78 -21.78
N THR A 50 3.68 -1.59 -21.42
CA THR A 50 4.51 -0.58 -20.73
C THR A 50 4.62 -0.83 -19.22
N GLN A 51 3.66 -1.52 -18.61
CA GLN A 51 3.71 -1.82 -17.17
C GLN A 51 4.82 -2.82 -16.77
N PHE A 52 5.38 -3.60 -17.70
CA PHE A 52 6.43 -4.60 -17.41
C PHE A 52 7.83 -4.19 -17.92
N SER A 53 8.26 -2.96 -17.64
CA SER A 53 9.52 -2.37 -18.16
C SER A 53 10.83 -2.95 -17.56
N HIS A 54 10.78 -3.99 -16.72
CA HIS A 54 11.97 -4.59 -16.11
C HIS A 54 12.48 -5.84 -16.84
N SER A 55 12.53 -5.84 -18.18
CA SER A 55 13.00 -7.01 -18.96
C SER A 55 14.52 -7.07 -19.17
N ARG A 56 15.27 -6.10 -18.66
CA ARG A 56 16.74 -6.05 -18.81
C ARG A 56 17.41 -6.24 -17.46
N VAL A 57 17.60 -7.49 -17.06
CA VAL A 57 18.49 -7.84 -15.95
C VAL A 57 19.55 -8.80 -16.50
N PHE A 58 20.80 -8.43 -16.25
CA PHE A 58 22.00 -8.87 -16.95
C PHE A 58 22.42 -10.30 -16.60
N GLN A 59 22.76 -11.09 -17.62
CA GLN A 59 23.46 -12.37 -17.51
C GLN A 59 24.89 -12.23 -18.06
N ASN A 60 25.82 -13.02 -17.52
CA ASN A 60 27.22 -13.11 -17.93
C ASN A 60 27.44 -13.85 -19.29
N GLN A 61 26.47 -13.79 -20.20
CA GLN A 61 26.57 -14.34 -21.55
C GLN A 61 26.69 -13.18 -22.54
N THR A 62 27.58 -13.30 -23.52
CA THR A 62 27.72 -12.26 -24.54
C THR A 62 26.44 -12.22 -25.37
N LEU A 63 25.96 -11.01 -25.69
CA LEU A 63 24.67 -10.77 -26.36
C LEU A 63 24.51 -11.52 -27.71
N ASN A 64 25.62 -11.99 -28.26
CA ASN A 64 25.72 -12.75 -29.50
C ASN A 64 25.39 -14.25 -29.36
N GLU A 65 25.39 -14.79 -28.14
CA GLU A 65 25.14 -16.22 -27.86
C GLU A 65 23.65 -16.53 -27.62
N VAL A 66 22.86 -15.50 -27.32
CA VAL A 66 21.43 -15.64 -27.03
C VAL A 66 20.62 -15.61 -28.33
N LYS A 67 20.22 -16.78 -28.83
CA LYS A 67 19.30 -16.90 -29.98
C LYS A 67 17.83 -16.59 -29.63
N ASP A 68 17.44 -16.76 -28.37
CA ASP A 68 16.08 -16.49 -27.89
C ASP A 68 16.13 -15.63 -26.63
N ARG A 69 15.72 -14.36 -26.74
CA ARG A 69 15.73 -13.40 -25.62
C ARG A 69 14.69 -13.75 -24.55
N ALA A 70 13.60 -14.44 -24.91
CA ALA A 70 12.62 -14.92 -23.94
C ALA A 70 13.15 -16.10 -23.11
N ALA A 71 14.13 -16.85 -23.64
CA ALA A 71 14.84 -17.85 -22.87
C ALA A 71 15.78 -17.26 -21.80
N VAL A 72 16.14 -15.97 -21.90
CA VAL A 72 17.07 -15.27 -21.00
C VAL A 72 16.41 -14.84 -19.69
N VAL A 73 15.16 -14.42 -19.75
CA VAL A 73 14.42 -13.92 -18.58
C VAL A 73 13.24 -14.85 -18.36
N ARG A 74 13.42 -15.80 -17.45
CA ARG A 74 12.34 -16.69 -17.00
C ARG A 74 11.85 -16.21 -15.64
N PRO A 75 10.52 -16.15 -15.41
CA PRO A 75 10.02 -15.87 -14.08
C PRO A 75 10.44 -17.01 -13.15
N LEU A 76 10.67 -16.65 -11.88
CA LEU A 76 11.04 -17.62 -10.85
C LEU A 76 9.94 -18.65 -10.59
N VAL A 77 8.68 -18.22 -10.75
CA VAL A 77 7.46 -19.00 -10.64
C VAL A 77 6.64 -18.77 -11.92
N ASP A 78 6.24 -19.86 -12.57
CA ASP A 78 5.32 -19.82 -13.71
C ASP A 78 3.86 -20.06 -13.27
N GLY A 79 2.89 -19.80 -14.13
CA GLY A 79 1.44 -19.95 -13.83
C GLY A 79 0.99 -21.35 -13.42
N LYS A 80 1.83 -22.36 -13.59
CA LYS A 80 1.57 -23.76 -13.18
C LYS A 80 2.26 -24.15 -11.89
N GLN A 81 3.28 -23.41 -11.48
CA GLN A 81 4.10 -23.74 -10.32
C GLN A 81 3.47 -23.15 -9.06
N THR A 82 3.54 -23.89 -7.96
CA THR A 82 3.15 -23.38 -6.64
C THR A 82 4.34 -22.74 -5.93
N PHE A 83 4.04 -21.90 -4.96
CA PHE A 83 5.06 -21.27 -4.13
C PHE A 83 4.54 -21.05 -2.72
N ASP A 84 5.49 -20.97 -1.81
CA ASP A 84 5.27 -20.64 -0.42
C ASP A 84 5.68 -19.19 -0.19
N ILE A 85 5.13 -18.57 0.85
CA ILE A 85 5.56 -17.26 1.31
C ILE A 85 6.08 -17.41 2.74
N ALA A 86 7.39 -17.22 2.89
CA ALA A 86 8.02 -17.05 4.18
C ALA A 86 7.82 -15.62 4.66
N VAL A 87 7.41 -15.48 5.92
CA VAL A 87 7.21 -14.20 6.59
C VAL A 87 8.16 -14.13 7.77
N SER A 88 8.84 -13.00 7.92
CA SER A 88 9.64 -12.71 9.11
C SER A 88 9.25 -11.36 9.70
N VAL A 89 9.14 -11.30 11.02
CA VAL A 89 8.88 -10.05 11.76
C VAL A 89 10.16 -9.68 12.50
N TRP A 90 10.58 -8.44 12.36
CA TRP A 90 11.82 -7.92 12.90
C TRP A 90 11.55 -6.73 13.80
N ALA A 91 12.25 -6.69 14.91
CA ALA A 91 12.30 -5.55 15.80
C ALA A 91 13.71 -4.99 15.89
N ALA A 92 13.85 -3.67 15.95
CA ALA A 92 15.11 -3.05 16.28
C ALA A 92 15.54 -3.48 17.70
N SER A 93 16.79 -3.94 17.82
CA SER A 93 17.40 -4.29 19.10
C SER A 93 17.59 -3.05 19.95
N ALA A 94 17.27 -3.12 21.24
CA ALA A 94 17.41 -2.02 22.21
C ALA A 94 18.87 -1.79 22.63
N GLY A 95 19.79 -1.80 21.66
CA GLY A 95 21.16 -1.38 21.88
C GLY A 95 21.17 0.10 22.23
N ILE A 96 21.64 0.42 23.43
CA ILE A 96 22.03 1.78 23.82
C ILE A 96 22.99 2.28 22.74
N ASP A 97 22.73 3.48 22.22
CA ASP A 97 23.52 4.19 21.21
C ASP A 97 24.97 4.41 21.70
N ASP A 98 25.80 3.36 21.70
CA ASP A 98 27.23 3.44 22.03
C ASP A 98 28.05 3.94 20.82
N GLY A 99 27.51 4.88 20.05
CA GLY A 99 28.23 5.53 18.94
C GLY A 99 28.51 4.62 17.73
N LYS A 100 27.78 3.51 17.58
CA LYS A 100 27.81 2.75 16.32
C LYS A 100 27.15 3.57 15.21
N SER A 101 27.86 3.69 14.10
CA SER A 101 27.40 4.34 12.87
C SER A 101 25.95 3.95 12.53
N GLU A 102 25.17 4.94 12.08
CA GLU A 102 23.76 4.88 11.60
C GLU A 102 23.44 3.73 10.62
N PHE A 103 24.46 3.02 10.13
CA PHE A 103 24.39 1.92 9.17
C PHE A 103 24.42 0.51 9.77
N ASP A 104 24.50 0.35 11.10
CA ASP A 104 24.45 -0.97 11.75
C ASP A 104 23.12 -1.17 12.46
N VAL A 105 22.06 -1.39 11.68
CA VAL A 105 20.72 -1.67 12.21
C VAL A 105 20.74 -3.07 12.82
N SER A 106 21.00 -3.15 14.13
CA SER A 106 20.85 -4.40 14.86
C SER A 106 19.35 -4.69 14.99
N GLU A 107 18.90 -5.74 14.32
CA GLU A 107 17.52 -6.20 14.38
C GLU A 107 17.49 -7.60 14.99
N THR A 108 16.45 -7.87 15.76
CA THR A 108 16.16 -9.18 16.33
C THR A 108 14.91 -9.74 15.63
N PRO A 109 14.96 -10.97 15.09
CA PRO A 109 13.77 -11.61 14.55
C PRO A 109 12.82 -12.00 15.69
N LEU A 110 11.58 -11.55 15.62
CA LEU A 110 10.49 -11.93 16.54
C LEU A 110 9.73 -13.16 16.04
N PHE A 111 9.66 -13.32 14.72
CA PHE A 111 9.00 -14.43 14.05
C PHE A 111 9.71 -14.69 12.73
N SER A 112 9.82 -15.95 12.31
CA SER A 112 10.23 -16.30 10.94
C SER A 112 9.76 -17.72 10.62
N ASP A 113 8.83 -17.85 9.67
CA ASP A 113 8.32 -19.15 9.22
C ASP A 113 7.63 -19.05 7.85
N ILE A 114 7.27 -20.18 7.26
CA ILE A 114 6.42 -20.28 6.09
C ILE A 114 4.96 -20.14 6.52
N VAL A 115 4.34 -19.02 6.15
CA VAL A 115 2.97 -18.67 6.56
C VAL A 115 1.95 -19.06 5.50
N PHE A 116 2.29 -18.87 4.24
CA PHE A 116 1.44 -19.31 3.13
C PHE A 116 2.13 -20.46 2.41
N GLN A 117 1.38 -21.53 2.17
CA GLN A 117 1.89 -22.75 1.55
C GLN A 117 1.11 -23.06 0.28
N GLU A 118 1.80 -23.61 -0.71
CA GLU A 118 1.24 -24.16 -1.95
C GLU A 118 0.37 -23.18 -2.74
N LEU A 119 0.71 -21.88 -2.72
CA LEU A 119 -0.04 -20.86 -3.44
C LEU A 119 0.18 -20.92 -4.95
N HIS A 120 -0.85 -20.59 -5.71
CA HIS A 120 -0.78 -20.33 -7.15
C HIS A 120 -0.87 -18.83 -7.48
N LEU A 121 -0.34 -18.42 -8.63
CA LEU A 121 -0.43 -17.03 -9.11
C LEU A 121 -1.88 -16.56 -9.38
N VAL A 122 -2.82 -17.51 -9.52
CA VAL A 122 -4.24 -17.21 -9.72
C VAL A 122 -4.98 -16.97 -8.39
N ASP A 123 -4.37 -17.35 -7.27
CA ASP A 123 -4.98 -17.23 -5.96
C ASP A 123 -4.96 -15.77 -5.50
N LYS A 124 -6.09 -15.30 -4.97
CA LYS A 124 -6.27 -13.90 -4.56
C LYS A 124 -6.93 -13.84 -3.18
N HIS A 125 -6.63 -12.77 -2.45
CA HIS A 125 -7.27 -12.44 -1.18
C HIS A 125 -7.14 -13.51 -0.08
N ILE A 126 -6.08 -14.31 -0.11
CA ILE A 126 -5.79 -15.26 0.96
C ILE A 126 -5.26 -14.48 2.17
N SER A 127 -5.85 -14.71 3.33
CA SER A 127 -5.42 -14.14 4.60
C SER A 127 -5.05 -15.24 5.58
N VAL A 128 -4.02 -14.99 6.38
CA VAL A 128 -3.56 -15.88 7.46
C VAL A 128 -3.34 -15.02 8.69
N ASN A 129 -3.82 -15.51 9.84
CA ASN A 129 -3.62 -14.85 11.12
C ASN A 129 -2.30 -15.33 11.74
N LEU A 130 -1.39 -14.39 11.96
CA LEU A 130 -0.10 -14.63 12.57
C LEU A 130 -0.14 -14.25 14.05
N THR A 131 0.28 -15.16 14.93
CA THR A 131 0.43 -14.87 16.37
C THR A 131 1.91 -14.90 16.74
N TYR A 132 2.40 -13.81 17.31
CA TYR A 132 3.78 -13.68 17.79
C TYR A 132 3.83 -12.75 19.01
N GLN A 133 4.92 -12.84 19.78
CA GLN A 133 5.12 -11.99 20.95
C GLN A 133 5.92 -10.75 20.57
N LEU A 134 5.40 -9.58 20.90
CA LEU A 134 6.02 -8.30 20.60
C LEU A 134 6.56 -7.67 21.90
N PRO A 135 7.89 -7.51 22.05
CA PRO A 135 8.45 -6.86 23.22
C PRO A 135 8.01 -5.39 23.33
N ILE A 136 7.29 -5.05 24.40
CA ILE A 136 6.78 -3.68 24.61
C ILE A 136 7.92 -2.67 24.81
N SER A 137 9.10 -3.14 25.23
CA SER A 137 10.31 -2.32 25.41
C SER A 137 10.72 -1.53 24.15
N ILE A 138 10.33 -1.98 22.96
CA ILE A 138 10.61 -1.27 21.70
C ILE A 138 9.85 0.07 21.66
N PHE A 139 8.62 0.09 22.16
CA PHE A 139 7.75 1.28 22.16
C PHE A 139 8.05 2.26 23.28
N GLN A 140 8.85 1.86 24.27
CA GLN A 140 9.26 2.73 25.37
C GLN A 140 10.43 3.65 25.00
N ARG A 141 10.92 3.58 23.75
CA ARG A 141 11.99 4.44 23.26
C ARG A 141 11.50 5.89 23.10
N LEU A 142 12.39 6.82 23.42
CA LEU A 142 12.16 8.26 23.21
C LEU A 142 11.95 8.60 21.74
N ILE A 143 12.61 7.86 20.84
CA ILE A 143 12.53 8.05 19.40
C ILE A 143 12.23 6.67 18.79
N LEU A 144 11.00 6.52 18.29
CA LEU A 144 10.56 5.35 17.55
C LEU A 144 10.59 5.70 16.05
N LYS A 145 11.19 4.82 15.24
CA LYS A 145 11.24 4.94 13.77
C LYS A 145 10.30 3.94 13.11
N GLU A 146 9.91 4.20 11.86
CA GLU A 146 8.97 3.32 11.14
C GLU A 146 9.50 1.91 10.94
N ASN A 147 10.81 1.80 10.74
CA ASN A 147 11.50 0.53 10.54
C ASN A 147 11.89 -0.17 11.84
N ASP A 148 11.59 0.41 13.02
CA ASP A 148 11.87 -0.25 14.31
C ASP A 148 11.03 -1.51 14.52
N LEU A 149 9.91 -1.63 13.80
CA LEU A 149 9.15 -2.87 13.65
C LEU A 149 8.75 -3.02 12.18
N ARG A 150 9.23 -4.08 11.54
CA ARG A 150 8.96 -4.34 10.12
C ARG A 150 8.66 -5.82 9.88
N ALA A 151 7.88 -6.09 8.84
CA ALA A 151 7.67 -7.42 8.32
C ALA A 151 8.40 -7.57 6.98
N SER A 152 8.88 -8.78 6.71
CA SER A 152 9.49 -9.14 5.45
C SER A 152 8.90 -10.41 4.88
N PHE A 153 8.87 -10.47 3.55
CA PHE A 153 8.21 -11.50 2.77
C PHE A 153 9.18 -12.02 1.73
N VAL A 154 9.36 -13.34 1.70
CA VAL A 154 10.19 -14.03 0.71
C VAL A 154 9.32 -15.08 0.03
N LEU A 155 9.28 -15.02 -1.29
CA LEU A 155 8.63 -16.04 -2.10
C LEU A 155 9.59 -17.23 -2.27
N ILE A 156 9.12 -18.44 -1.98
CA ILE A 156 9.89 -19.68 -2.08
C ILE A 156 9.16 -20.62 -3.05
N PRO A 157 9.68 -20.85 -4.27
CA PRO A 157 9.04 -21.77 -5.21
C PRO A 157 9.09 -23.21 -4.71
N THR A 158 7.99 -23.96 -4.87
CA THR A 158 7.94 -25.37 -4.48
C THR A 158 8.81 -26.22 -5.41
N VAL A 159 9.30 -27.34 -4.87
CA VAL A 159 10.14 -28.30 -5.60
C VAL A 159 9.25 -29.14 -6.54
N PRO A 160 9.65 -29.37 -7.82
CA PRO A 160 10.90 -28.95 -8.46
C PRO A 160 10.87 -27.50 -8.98
N SER A 161 11.90 -26.71 -8.65
CA SER A 161 12.06 -25.33 -9.10
C SER A 161 13.42 -25.07 -9.74
N LEU A 162 13.51 -23.99 -10.54
CA LEU A 162 14.78 -23.52 -11.11
C LEU A 162 15.76 -23.04 -10.03
N VAL A 163 15.26 -22.71 -8.84
CA VAL A 163 16.06 -22.28 -7.68
C VAL A 163 17.08 -23.34 -7.27
N ASN A 164 16.69 -24.62 -7.33
CA ASN A 164 17.55 -25.74 -6.96
C ASN A 164 18.73 -25.95 -7.92
N GLN A 165 18.71 -25.26 -9.07
CA GLN A 165 19.75 -25.35 -10.10
C GLN A 165 20.60 -24.07 -10.17
N ILE A 166 20.40 -23.12 -9.26
CA ILE A 166 21.17 -21.88 -9.22
C ILE A 166 22.61 -22.19 -8.82
N THR A 167 23.54 -21.84 -9.71
CA THR A 167 24.98 -21.91 -9.46
C THR A 167 25.55 -20.54 -9.10
N ASN A 168 24.93 -19.46 -9.57
CA ASN A 168 25.30 -18.08 -9.30
C ASN A 168 24.09 -17.16 -9.49
N PHE A 169 24.08 -16.00 -8.82
CA PHE A 169 23.08 -14.96 -9.00
C PHE A 169 23.73 -13.58 -8.93
N SER A 170 23.12 -12.61 -9.60
CA SER A 170 23.46 -11.20 -9.49
C SER A 170 22.27 -10.44 -8.90
N THR A 171 22.55 -9.37 -8.16
CA THR A 171 21.52 -8.46 -7.66
C THR A 171 21.80 -7.06 -8.18
N TRP A 172 20.75 -6.26 -8.32
CA TRP A 172 20.87 -4.85 -8.71
C TRP A 172 21.48 -3.99 -7.60
N ARG A 173 21.54 -4.53 -6.36
CA ARG A 173 22.03 -3.81 -5.19
C ARG A 173 23.56 -3.90 -5.11
N PRO A 174 24.27 -2.79 -4.89
CA PRO A 174 25.72 -2.81 -4.75
C PRO A 174 26.12 -3.50 -3.44
N GLU A 175 27.25 -4.21 -3.44
CA GLU A 175 27.79 -4.93 -2.27
C GLU A 175 28.11 -3.99 -1.08
N THR A 176 28.30 -2.70 -1.34
CA THR A 176 28.55 -1.68 -0.30
C THR A 176 27.29 -1.29 0.45
N LEU A 177 26.10 -1.59 -0.07
CA LEU A 177 24.83 -1.27 0.59
C LEU A 177 24.50 -2.35 1.61
N LYS A 178 24.62 -2.01 2.90
CA LYS A 178 24.09 -2.84 3.98
C LYS A 178 22.57 -2.82 3.93
N ILE A 179 21.95 -4.00 3.89
CA ILE A 179 20.51 -4.17 3.82
C ILE A 179 20.09 -5.01 5.01
N SER A 180 18.97 -4.64 5.62
CA SER A 180 18.35 -5.43 6.68
C SER A 180 18.02 -6.85 6.20
N SER A 181 18.11 -7.84 7.10
CA SER A 181 17.88 -9.23 6.75
C SER A 181 16.41 -9.48 6.41
N VAL A 182 16.13 -10.24 5.35
CA VAL A 182 14.74 -10.50 4.92
C VAL A 182 14.17 -11.78 5.55
N ARG A 183 15.03 -12.67 6.03
CA ARG A 183 14.66 -13.93 6.68
C ARG A 183 15.61 -14.23 7.84
N SER A 184 15.12 -14.82 8.93
CA SER A 184 16.00 -15.21 10.03
C SER A 184 16.92 -16.34 9.59
N TRP A 185 18.05 -16.48 10.27
CA TRP A 185 18.89 -17.65 10.10
C TRP A 185 19.34 -18.19 11.47
N PRO A 186 19.10 -19.48 11.79
CA PRO A 186 18.45 -20.50 10.95
C PRO A 186 16.96 -20.19 10.66
N PHE A 187 16.43 -20.83 9.61
CA PHE A 187 15.06 -20.72 9.16
C PHE A 187 14.37 -22.10 9.15
N PRO A 188 13.15 -22.25 9.70
CA PRO A 188 12.39 -21.25 10.45
C PRO A 188 13.08 -20.86 11.77
N LEU A 189 12.59 -19.80 12.42
CA LEU A 189 13.15 -19.30 13.68
C LEU A 189 13.12 -20.41 14.75
N GLY A 190 14.27 -20.72 15.33
CA GLY A 190 14.43 -21.81 16.31
C GLY A 190 14.74 -23.18 15.71
N ALA A 191 14.87 -23.29 14.38
CA ALA A 191 15.37 -24.51 13.74
C ALA A 191 16.84 -24.78 14.11
N ALA A 192 17.28 -26.02 13.88
CA ALA A 192 18.68 -26.39 14.04
C ALA A 192 19.56 -25.59 13.08
N ASP A 193 20.77 -25.23 13.53
CA ASP A 193 21.73 -24.56 12.66
C ASP A 193 22.23 -25.53 11.59
N HIS A 194 21.85 -25.27 10.33
CA HIS A 194 22.25 -26.04 9.16
C HIS A 194 23.51 -25.47 8.48
N GLY A 195 24.21 -24.54 9.14
CA GLY A 195 25.38 -23.87 8.60
C GLY A 195 25.01 -22.62 7.79
N PRO A 196 25.91 -22.09 6.96
CA PRO A 196 25.67 -20.85 6.23
C PRO A 196 24.57 -20.97 5.18
N GLN A 197 23.90 -19.86 4.89
CA GLN A 197 22.89 -19.76 3.82
C GLN A 197 23.43 -20.26 2.48
N SER A 198 22.62 -21.07 1.77
CA SER A 198 22.98 -21.55 0.44
C SER A 198 22.99 -20.41 -0.60
N ILE A 199 23.53 -20.67 -1.79
CA ILE A 199 23.45 -19.71 -2.91
C ILE A 199 21.98 -19.47 -3.30
N ALA A 200 21.17 -20.53 -3.27
CA ALA A 200 19.73 -20.45 -3.53
C ALA A 200 19.02 -19.57 -2.51
N ASP A 201 19.32 -19.73 -1.22
CA ASP A 201 18.75 -18.90 -0.15
C ASP A 201 19.05 -17.42 -0.35
N ARG A 202 20.33 -17.09 -0.61
CA ARG A 202 20.75 -15.71 -0.86
C ARG A 202 20.11 -15.12 -2.12
N ALA A 203 19.94 -15.93 -3.16
CA ALA A 203 19.25 -15.50 -4.37
C ALA A 203 17.77 -15.19 -4.09
N LEU A 204 17.06 -16.08 -3.38
CA LEU A 204 15.67 -15.86 -2.97
C LEU A 204 15.50 -14.63 -2.09
N ASP A 205 16.33 -14.51 -1.04
CA ASP A 205 16.29 -13.39 -0.10
C ASP A 205 16.56 -12.05 -0.81
N SER A 206 17.32 -12.06 -1.91
CA SER A 206 17.54 -10.86 -2.71
C SER A 206 16.27 -10.32 -3.40
N PHE A 207 15.28 -11.17 -3.67
CA PHE A 207 13.98 -10.76 -4.21
C PHE A 207 12.95 -10.45 -3.15
N GLY A 208 13.24 -10.76 -1.89
CA GLY A 208 12.31 -10.52 -0.81
C GLY A 208 12.11 -9.02 -0.55
N ILE A 209 10.94 -8.72 -0.01
CA ILE A 209 10.49 -7.35 0.27
C ILE A 209 10.35 -7.16 1.77
N SER A 210 10.50 -5.92 2.22
CA SER A 210 10.26 -5.53 3.60
C SER A 210 9.34 -4.32 3.65
N MET A 211 8.44 -4.28 4.62
CA MET A 211 7.51 -3.18 4.86
C MET A 211 7.47 -2.81 6.35
N PRO A 212 7.43 -1.51 6.68
CA PRO A 212 7.26 -1.08 8.06
C PRO A 212 5.88 -1.49 8.56
N MET A 213 5.81 -1.89 9.83
CA MET A 213 4.55 -2.21 10.52
C MET A 213 4.06 -1.04 11.39
N LEU A 214 4.91 -0.03 11.56
CA LEU A 214 4.61 1.21 12.28
C LEU A 214 4.27 2.30 11.27
N GLU A 215 3.30 3.13 11.63
CA GLU A 215 2.94 4.33 10.89
C GLU A 215 2.56 5.39 11.92
N PHE A 216 3.11 6.59 11.78
CA PHE A 216 2.91 7.66 12.75
C PHE A 216 1.86 8.63 12.22
N HIS A 217 0.80 8.82 13.01
CA HIS A 217 -0.21 9.83 12.73
C HIS A 217 -0.07 11.02 13.66
N GLU A 218 0.11 12.21 13.08
CA GLU A 218 0.05 13.46 13.82
C GLU A 218 -1.41 13.89 13.96
N PHE A 219 -1.91 13.93 15.19
CA PHE A 219 -3.16 14.60 15.48
C PHE A 219 -2.87 16.02 15.94
N GLY A 220 -3.41 17.01 15.23
CA GLY A 220 -3.48 18.38 15.71
C GLY A 220 -4.32 18.39 16.97
N SER A 221 -3.70 18.52 18.13
CA SER A 221 -4.43 18.58 19.39
C SER A 221 -5.28 19.85 19.41
N LYS A 222 -6.61 19.68 19.43
CA LYS A 222 -7.56 20.72 19.86
C LYS A 222 -7.50 20.94 21.38
N CYS A 223 -6.32 20.80 21.98
CA CYS A 223 -6.15 21.21 23.36
C CYS A 223 -6.28 22.73 23.36
N THR A 224 -7.47 23.19 23.72
CA THR A 224 -7.74 24.58 24.05
C THR A 224 -6.61 25.00 24.97
N LYS A 225 -5.79 25.95 24.52
CA LYS A 225 -4.79 26.56 25.39
C LYS A 225 -5.57 27.07 26.59
N SER A 226 -5.49 26.37 27.71
CA SER A 226 -5.90 26.94 28.98
C SER A 226 -4.94 28.09 29.21
N GLU A 227 -5.36 29.29 28.79
CA GLU A 227 -4.72 30.49 29.30
C GLU A 227 -4.73 30.35 30.82
N PRO A 228 -3.61 30.63 31.50
CA PRO A 228 -3.60 30.62 32.94
C PRO A 228 -4.62 31.67 33.39
N ILE A 229 -5.75 31.19 33.92
CA ILE A 229 -6.69 32.03 34.65
C ILE A 229 -5.89 32.57 35.83
N LEU A 230 -5.45 33.82 35.70
CA LEU A 230 -5.04 34.63 36.84
C LEU A 230 -6.30 34.81 37.68
N GLU A 231 -6.45 33.97 38.70
CA GLU A 231 -7.40 34.16 39.79
C GLU A 231 -7.17 35.57 40.35
N THR A 232 -8.03 36.50 39.96
CA THR A 232 -8.22 37.74 40.68
C THR A 232 -9.55 37.59 41.39
N ASP A 233 -9.47 37.30 42.68
CA ASP A 233 -10.59 37.34 43.62
C ASP A 233 -11.36 38.66 43.49
N SER A 234 -12.59 38.59 43.02
CA SER A 234 -13.63 39.54 43.43
C SER A 234 -15.00 38.91 43.19
N ALA A 235 -15.67 38.60 44.29
CA ALA A 235 -17.07 38.26 44.37
C ALA A 235 -17.95 39.39 43.79
N ASP A 236 -18.98 39.02 43.02
CA ASP A 236 -20.37 39.41 43.33
C ASP A 236 -21.38 38.75 42.37
N GLU A 237 -22.23 37.95 43.00
CA GLU A 237 -23.67 37.71 42.82
C GLU A 237 -24.43 37.96 41.48
N VAL A 238 -24.96 36.83 40.99
CA VAL A 238 -26.34 36.52 40.56
C VAL A 238 -27.02 37.31 39.42
N ALA A 239 -27.35 36.62 38.33
CA ALA A 239 -28.66 36.72 37.66
C ALA A 239 -29.03 35.42 36.92
N LEU A 240 -30.19 34.88 37.30
CA LEU A 240 -30.89 33.73 36.72
C LEU A 240 -31.60 34.11 35.39
N SER A 241 -31.59 33.19 34.42
CA SER A 241 -32.62 33.00 33.38
C SER A 241 -32.31 31.63 32.75
N ASP A 242 -33.01 30.54 33.10
CA ASP A 242 -34.35 30.12 32.65
C ASP A 242 -34.51 30.03 31.13
N GLY A 243 -34.90 28.84 30.64
CA GLY A 243 -35.19 28.57 29.24
C GLY A 243 -34.88 27.13 28.79
N ASN A 244 -35.81 26.21 29.04
CA ASN A 244 -35.92 24.87 28.46
C ASN A 244 -35.69 24.83 26.93
N ASN A 245 -35.16 23.72 26.40
CA ASN A 245 -35.94 22.75 25.62
C ASN A 245 -35.10 21.55 25.16
N GLU A 246 -35.72 20.40 25.35
CA GLU A 246 -35.38 19.08 24.82
C GLU A 246 -35.55 19.04 23.29
N ASP A 247 -34.79 18.13 22.68
CA ASP A 247 -35.01 17.40 21.43
C ASP A 247 -35.23 18.20 20.12
N ASP A 248 -34.28 18.04 19.17
CA ASP A 248 -34.61 17.76 17.77
C ASP A 248 -33.39 17.22 17.00
N GLU A 249 -33.69 16.24 16.16
CA GLU A 249 -32.80 15.37 15.39
C GLU A 249 -32.18 16.04 14.13
N GLU A 250 -31.15 15.36 13.60
CA GLU A 250 -30.81 15.25 12.16
C GLU A 250 -30.55 16.51 11.32
N TYR A 251 -29.27 16.86 11.10
CA TYR A 251 -28.65 17.09 9.76
C TYR A 251 -27.16 17.45 9.92
N TYR A 252 -26.22 16.67 9.38
CA TYR A 252 -24.85 17.14 9.17
C TYR A 252 -24.62 17.35 7.67
N GLU A 253 -24.68 18.61 7.25
CA GLU A 253 -24.07 19.05 5.99
C GLU A 253 -22.54 19.12 6.15
N GLU A 254 -21.87 18.39 5.27
CA GLU A 254 -20.43 18.43 5.04
C GLU A 254 -20.03 19.84 4.54
N GLN A 255 -19.49 20.67 5.42
CA GLN A 255 -18.76 21.86 5.00
C GLN A 255 -17.25 21.59 5.05
N GLU A 256 -16.72 21.15 3.91
CA GLU A 256 -15.31 21.34 3.55
C GLU A 256 -15.03 22.85 3.46
N GLN A 257 -14.50 23.42 4.54
CA GLN A 257 -13.69 24.64 4.42
C GLN A 257 -12.22 24.25 4.43
N VAL A 258 -11.75 23.99 3.22
CA VAL A 258 -10.34 23.92 2.83
C VAL A 258 -9.72 25.29 3.07
N GLN A 259 -9.09 25.48 4.23
CA GLN A 259 -8.14 26.57 4.42
C GLN A 259 -6.81 26.14 3.81
N LYS A 260 -6.67 26.54 2.55
CA LYS A 260 -5.52 26.32 1.67
C LYS A 260 -4.35 27.18 2.15
N ASP A 261 -3.57 26.69 3.11
CA ASP A 261 -2.26 27.27 3.37
C ASP A 261 -1.25 26.71 2.37
N THR A 262 -0.58 27.65 1.70
CA THR A 262 0.15 27.42 0.47
C THR A 262 1.61 27.21 0.81
N THR A 263 2.00 25.97 1.11
CA THR A 263 3.39 25.53 0.93
C THR A 263 3.34 24.06 0.51
N GLY A 264 3.59 23.83 -0.78
CA GLY A 264 3.42 22.54 -1.43
C GLY A 264 4.49 21.53 -1.04
N GLU A 265 4.32 20.92 0.13
CA GLU A 265 4.91 19.62 0.45
C GLU A 265 3.75 18.63 0.58
N PRO A 266 3.78 17.47 -0.12
CA PRO A 266 2.79 16.43 0.12
C PRO A 266 2.81 16.05 1.61
N PRO A 267 1.70 15.56 2.20
CA PRO A 267 1.70 15.04 3.57
C PRO A 267 2.60 13.80 3.62
N GLY A 268 3.89 14.05 3.79
CA GLY A 268 4.94 13.07 3.85
C GLY A 268 5.05 12.60 5.29
N VAL A 269 4.78 11.30 5.49
CA VAL A 269 5.50 10.39 6.38
C VAL A 269 6.40 11.13 7.36
N SER A 270 5.83 11.57 8.49
CA SER A 270 6.56 12.32 9.50
C SER A 270 7.46 11.36 10.28
N ASP A 271 8.67 11.19 9.76
CA ASP A 271 9.75 10.54 10.50
C ASP A 271 10.09 11.39 11.73
N ILE A 272 9.59 10.96 12.89
CA ILE A 272 9.78 11.63 14.19
C ILE A 272 11.27 11.83 14.50
N SER A 273 12.16 11.00 13.94
CA SER A 273 13.60 11.14 14.13
C SER A 273 14.19 12.41 13.51
N LYS A 274 13.49 13.04 12.56
CA LYS A 274 13.91 14.33 11.98
C LYS A 274 13.58 15.53 12.88
N TYR A 275 12.67 15.37 13.84
CA TYR A 275 12.17 16.45 14.69
C TYR A 275 12.01 16.03 16.17
N PRO A 276 13.10 15.59 16.83
CA PRO A 276 13.05 15.02 18.18
C PRO A 276 12.53 16.00 19.25
N GLU A 277 12.82 17.29 19.12
CA GLU A 277 12.33 18.32 20.07
C GLU A 277 10.80 18.53 20.01
N HIS A 278 10.16 18.09 18.93
CA HIS A 278 8.71 18.21 18.75
C HIS A 278 7.95 16.98 19.28
N ALA A 279 8.62 15.83 19.41
CA ALA A 279 8.02 14.60 19.90
C ALA A 279 7.56 14.70 21.36
N SER A 280 8.31 15.40 22.21
CA SER A 280 7.97 15.57 23.64
C SER A 280 6.88 16.60 23.91
N LYS A 281 6.53 17.44 22.92
CA LYS A 281 5.52 18.51 23.04
C LYS A 281 4.18 18.17 22.37
N ARG A 282 4.12 17.07 21.61
CA ARG A 282 2.93 16.64 20.88
C ARG A 282 2.28 15.45 21.60
N HIS A 283 0.95 15.39 21.53
CA HIS A 283 0.11 14.36 22.16
C HIS A 283 0.41 12.95 21.59
N PRO A 284 -0.01 11.86 22.28
CA PRO A 284 0.35 10.50 21.91
C PRO A 284 -0.01 10.19 20.45
N PHE A 285 1.00 9.78 19.69
CA PHE A 285 0.86 9.32 18.32
C PHE A 285 0.13 7.96 18.32
N VAL A 286 -0.83 7.78 17.41
CA VAL A 286 -1.37 6.45 17.13
C VAL A 286 -0.44 5.79 16.13
N VAL A 287 0.10 4.62 16.51
CA VAL A 287 1.00 3.82 15.68
C VAL A 287 0.20 2.69 15.04
N THR A 288 -0.29 2.83 13.80
CA THR A 288 -1.01 1.71 13.15
C THR A 288 -0.97 1.70 11.62
N ARG A 289 -0.36 0.67 11.02
CA ARG A 289 -0.84 0.08 9.74
C ARG A 289 -1.77 -1.11 9.93
N TYR A 290 -1.63 -1.78 11.07
CA TYR A 290 -2.32 -3.00 11.42
C TYR A 290 -2.83 -2.87 12.87
N VAL A 291 -4.00 -3.42 13.16
CA VAL A 291 -4.60 -3.34 14.50
C VAL A 291 -3.79 -4.23 15.45
N VAL A 292 -2.95 -3.61 16.28
CA VAL A 292 -2.28 -4.29 17.39
C VAL A 292 -3.30 -4.38 18.53
N GLN A 293 -3.90 -5.55 18.72
CA GLN A 293 -4.68 -5.82 19.93
C GLN A 293 -3.74 -6.34 21.01
N LEU A 294 -3.52 -5.53 22.04
CA LEU A 294 -2.84 -5.96 23.26
C LEU A 294 -3.78 -6.90 24.02
N TRP A 295 -3.37 -8.15 24.18
CA TRP A 295 -4.01 -9.09 25.09
C TRP A 295 -3.08 -9.26 26.28
N ASP A 296 -3.50 -8.76 27.45
CA ASP A 296 -2.84 -9.13 28.69
C ASP A 296 -3.14 -10.61 28.95
N ALA A 297 -2.09 -11.43 29.03
CA ALA A 297 -2.23 -12.81 29.46
C ALA A 297 -2.61 -12.83 30.95
N PRO A 298 -3.54 -13.71 31.37
CA PRO A 298 -4.01 -13.81 32.76
C PRO A 298 -2.93 -14.30 33.73
#